data_AF-A0A847BEH8-F1
#
_entry.id   AF-A0A847BEH8-F1
#
_cell.length_a   1.000
_cell.length_b   1.000
_cell.length_c   1.000
_cell.angle_alpha   90.00
_cell.angle_beta   90.00
_cell.angle_gamma   90.00
#
_symmetry.space_group_name_H-M   'P 1'
#
loop_
_entity.id
_entity.type
_entity.pdbx_description
1 polymer ?
#
loop_
_entity_poly.entity_id
_entity_poly.type
_entity_poly.pdbx_seq_one_letter_code
_entity_poly.pdbx_strand_id
1 'polypeptide(L)'
;MSIIFSVGLSGLNAAQNALNTTSNNISNVYTPGYNRELTILGQSRADAGVQVNDIQRQFNQYVASQLNASTSASSALRTYGNQISQIDNLLADREAGLAPLMQNFFSSLEDLASAPSDPAYADKLIAVMNRMGPA
;
A
#
# COMPACT_ATOMS: atom_id res chain seq x y z
N MET A 1 -49.76 -11.87 31.17
CA MET A 1 -48.72 -12.90 31.36
C MET A 1 -47.78 -13.07 30.17
N SER A 2 -48.22 -12.92 28.90
CA SER A 2 -47.33 -13.10 27.71
C SER A 2 -46.23 -12.03 27.55
N ILE A 3 -46.53 -10.76 27.86
CA ILE A 3 -45.61 -9.63 27.65
C ILE A 3 -44.37 -9.71 28.56
N ILE A 4 -44.54 -10.06 29.84
CA ILE A 4 -43.41 -10.18 30.79
C ILE A 4 -42.45 -11.30 30.37
N PHE A 5 -42.99 -12.40 29.84
CA PHE A 5 -42.17 -13.50 29.33
C PHE A 5 -41.38 -13.09 28.08
N SER A 6 -42.03 -12.39 27.13
CA SER A 6 -41.36 -11.83 25.95
C SER A 6 -40.25 -10.83 26.31
N VAL A 7 -40.52 -9.93 27.27
CA VAL A 7 -39.53 -8.97 27.79
C VAL A 7 -38.35 -9.72 28.44
N GLY A 8 -38.61 -10.71 29.30
CA GLY A 8 -37.56 -11.51 29.93
C GLY A 8 -36.70 -12.28 28.93
N LEU A 9 -37.33 -12.89 27.91
CA LEU A 9 -36.65 -13.59 26.83
C LEU A 9 -35.78 -12.63 26.00
N SER A 10 -36.31 -11.45 25.66
CA SER A 10 -35.55 -10.42 24.94
C SER A 10 -34.33 -9.94 25.75
N GLY A 11 -34.47 -9.79 27.07
CA GLY A 11 -33.39 -9.43 27.99
C GLY A 11 -32.29 -10.47 28.04
N LEU A 12 -32.66 -11.75 28.15
CA LEU A 12 -31.70 -12.86 28.14
C LEU A 12 -30.94 -12.93 26.81
N ASN A 13 -31.65 -12.80 25.68
CA ASN A 13 -31.03 -12.80 24.36
C ASN A 13 -30.07 -11.61 24.16
N ALA A 14 -30.46 -10.41 24.59
CA ALA A 14 -29.59 -9.23 24.54
C ALA A 14 -28.34 -9.40 25.42
N ALA A 15 -28.49 -9.93 26.64
CA ALA A 15 -27.38 -10.22 27.54
C ALA A 15 -26.43 -11.27 26.96
N GLN A 16 -26.96 -12.35 26.36
CA GLN A 16 -26.14 -13.38 25.71
C GLN A 16 -25.31 -12.80 24.56
N ASN A 17 -25.89 -11.91 23.75
CA ASN A 17 -25.14 -11.24 22.68
C ASN A 17 -24.04 -10.33 23.25
N ALA A 18 -24.33 -9.56 24.30
CA ALA A 18 -23.32 -8.73 24.96
C ALA A 18 -22.17 -9.55 25.57
N LEU A 19 -22.48 -10.73 26.14
CA LEU A 19 -21.47 -11.68 26.61
C LEU A 19 -20.63 -12.25 25.46
N ASN A 20 -21.25 -12.55 24.31
CA ASN A 20 -20.51 -13.01 23.14
C ASN A 20 -19.55 -11.93 22.61
N THR A 21 -19.99 -10.67 22.51
CA THR A 21 -19.11 -9.55 22.15
C THR A 21 -17.97 -9.38 23.15
N THR A 22 -18.26 -9.53 24.46
CA THR A 22 -17.23 -9.49 25.50
C THR A 22 -16.24 -10.65 25.38
N SER A 23 -16.72 -11.85 25.08
CA SER A 23 -15.88 -13.04 24.84
C SER A 23 -14.96 -12.85 23.63
N ASN A 24 -15.49 -12.29 22.53
CA ASN A 24 -14.70 -11.94 21.35
C ASN A 24 -13.62 -10.90 21.69
N ASN A 25 -13.96 -9.87 22.46
CA ASN A 25 -13.00 -8.86 22.90
C ASN A 25 -11.88 -9.46 23.75
N ILE A 26 -12.21 -10.32 24.71
CA ILE A 26 -11.22 -10.99 25.58
C ILE A 26 -10.30 -11.87 24.74
N SER A 27 -10.87 -12.66 23.84
CA SER A 27 -10.11 -13.59 22.99
C SER A 27 -9.13 -12.87 22.06
N ASN A 28 -9.44 -11.63 21.67
CA ASN A 28 -8.64 -10.84 20.73
C ASN A 28 -7.89 -9.67 21.38
N VAL A 29 -7.85 -9.58 22.73
CA VAL A 29 -7.23 -8.45 23.42
C VAL A 29 -5.74 -8.30 23.11
N TYR A 30 -5.07 -9.41 22.77
CA TYR A 30 -3.65 -9.43 22.39
C TYR A 30 -3.43 -9.53 20.89
N THR A 31 -4.47 -9.42 20.07
CA THR A 31 -4.36 -9.42 18.61
C THR A 31 -4.01 -8.00 18.14
N PRO A 32 -2.82 -7.76 17.55
CA PRO A 32 -2.45 -6.43 17.07
C PRO A 32 -3.46 -5.89 16.06
N GLY A 33 -3.86 -4.62 16.20
CA GLY A 33 -4.85 -3.98 15.33
C GLY A 33 -6.31 -4.37 15.60
N TYR A 34 -6.58 -5.21 16.61
CA TYR A 34 -7.95 -5.45 17.06
C TYR A 34 -8.55 -4.19 17.70
N ASN A 35 -9.78 -3.87 17.31
CA ASN A 35 -10.56 -2.78 17.91
C ASN A 35 -11.67 -3.41 18.74
N ARG A 36 -11.77 -2.99 20.00
CA ARG A 36 -12.80 -3.47 20.93
C ARG A 36 -14.19 -3.21 20.35
N GLU A 37 -15.07 -4.18 20.45
CA GLU A 37 -16.47 -4.08 20.05
C GLU A 37 -17.38 -3.76 21.24
N LEU A 38 -18.44 -3.00 20.98
CA LEU A 38 -19.45 -2.59 21.94
C LEU A 38 -20.84 -2.91 21.41
N THR A 39 -21.59 -3.73 22.14
CA THR A 39 -22.98 -4.05 21.82
C THR A 39 -23.86 -2.84 22.16
N ILE A 40 -24.56 -2.32 21.16
CA ILE A 40 -25.50 -1.21 21.31
C ILE A 40 -26.88 -1.80 21.50
N LEU A 41 -27.42 -1.63 22.70
CA LEU A 41 -28.77 -2.06 23.02
C LEU A 41 -29.77 -0.95 22.76
N GLY A 42 -30.98 -1.32 22.35
CA GLY A 42 -32.09 -0.41 22.14
C GLY A 42 -33.39 -1.01 22.62
N GLN A 43 -34.40 -0.16 22.76
CA GLN A 43 -35.75 -0.59 23.08
C GLN A 43 -36.39 -1.23 21.83
N SER A 44 -36.91 -2.45 22.00
CA SER A 44 -37.76 -3.08 21.00
C SER A 44 -39.12 -2.38 20.96
N ARG A 45 -39.49 -1.87 19.78
CA ARG A 45 -40.77 -1.19 19.57
C ARG A 45 -41.96 -2.16 19.48
N ALA A 46 -41.70 -3.44 19.21
CA ALA A 46 -42.74 -4.46 19.05
C ALA A 46 -43.27 -4.98 20.40
N ASP A 47 -42.37 -5.22 21.37
CA ASP A 47 -42.71 -5.99 22.58
C ASP A 47 -42.36 -5.27 23.90
N ALA A 48 -42.01 -3.98 23.85
CA ALA A 48 -41.51 -3.19 24.98
C ALA A 48 -40.25 -3.78 25.66
N GLY A 49 -39.61 -4.78 25.04
CA GLY A 49 -38.38 -5.42 25.50
C GLY A 49 -37.12 -4.71 25.02
N VAL A 50 -35.98 -5.41 25.08
CA VAL A 50 -34.67 -4.92 24.61
C VAL A 50 -34.23 -5.71 23.38
N GLN A 51 -33.55 -5.04 22.47
CA GLN A 51 -32.94 -5.66 21.29
C GLN A 51 -31.50 -5.17 21.11
N VAL A 52 -30.70 -5.94 20.38
CA VAL A 52 -29.39 -5.51 19.91
C VAL A 52 -29.60 -4.69 18.64
N ASN A 53 -29.25 -3.41 18.68
CA ASN A 53 -29.32 -2.53 17.51
C ASN A 53 -28.09 -2.70 16.62
N ASP A 54 -26.90 -2.82 17.23
CA ASP A 54 -25.64 -2.86 16.50
C ASP A 54 -24.51 -3.41 17.38
N ILE A 55 -23.39 -3.79 16.75
CA ILE A 55 -22.11 -4.08 17.43
C ILE A 55 -21.06 -3.17 16.81
N GLN A 56 -20.61 -2.18 17.57
CA GLN A 56 -19.76 -1.11 17.06
C GLN A 56 -18.32 -1.27 17.50
N ARG A 57 -17.40 -1.13 16.54
CA ARG A 57 -15.96 -1.10 16.81
C ARG A 57 -15.57 0.25 17.40
N GLN A 58 -14.89 0.22 18.54
CA GLN A 58 -14.29 1.37 19.19
C GLN A 58 -12.90 1.59 18.62
N PHE A 59 -12.77 2.59 17.75
CA PHE A 59 -11.47 3.03 17.25
C PHE A 59 -11.45 4.54 17.09
N ASN A 60 -10.26 5.12 17.16
CA ASN A 60 -10.08 6.54 16.93
C ASN A 60 -9.98 6.81 15.43
N GLN A 61 -11.07 7.30 14.84
CA GLN A 61 -11.14 7.63 13.41
C GLN A 61 -10.10 8.67 12.99
N TYR A 62 -9.79 9.65 13.84
CA TYR A 62 -8.80 10.68 13.55
C TYR A 62 -7.38 10.10 13.49
N VAL A 63 -7.02 9.24 14.44
CA VAL A 63 -5.72 8.57 14.42
C VAL A 63 -5.60 7.65 13.21
N ALA A 64 -6.67 6.92 12.87
CA ALA A 64 -6.70 6.06 11.69
C ALA A 64 -6.55 6.87 10.39
N SER A 65 -7.23 8.00 10.26
CA SER A 65 -7.10 8.86 9.07
C SER A 65 -5.71 9.48 8.97
N GLN A 66 -5.13 9.94 10.08
CA GLN A 66 -3.78 10.48 10.11
C GLN A 66 -2.72 9.43 9.72
N LEU A 67 -2.87 8.19 10.23
CA LEU A 67 -1.99 7.08 9.89
C LEU A 67 -2.08 6.73 8.40
N ASN A 68 -3.29 6.68 7.84
CA ASN A 68 -3.51 6.40 6.42
C ASN A 68 -2.92 7.50 5.52
N ALA A 69 -3.07 8.78 5.90
CA ALA A 69 -2.49 9.90 5.16
C ALA A 69 -0.95 9.85 5.18
N SER A 70 -0.37 9.64 6.37
CA SER A 70 1.08 9.54 6.52
C SER A 70 1.67 8.34 5.75
N THR A 71 1.02 7.19 5.83
CA THR A 71 1.44 5.97 5.12
C THR A 71 1.37 6.14 3.60
N SER A 72 0.30 6.79 3.11
CA SER A 72 0.14 7.11 1.70
C SER A 72 1.26 8.03 1.21
N ALA A 73 1.53 9.12 1.94
CA ALA A 73 2.59 10.06 1.60
C ALA A 73 3.99 9.40 1.62
N SER A 74 4.28 8.61 2.65
CA SER A 74 5.53 7.84 2.75
C SER A 74 5.69 6.88 1.58
N SER A 75 4.63 6.18 1.19
CA SER A 75 4.68 5.22 0.09
C SER A 75 4.88 5.91 -1.26
N ALA A 76 4.20 7.05 -1.49
CA ALA A 76 4.41 7.85 -2.69
C ALA A 76 5.86 8.34 -2.79
N LEU A 77 6.42 8.88 -1.70
CA LEU A 77 7.81 9.35 -1.66
C LEU A 77 8.82 8.21 -1.85
N ARG A 78 8.58 7.02 -1.26
CA ARG A 78 9.44 5.85 -1.47
C ARG A 78 9.43 5.40 -2.93
N THR A 79 8.26 5.33 -3.56
CA THR A 79 8.16 4.98 -4.99
C THR A 79 8.87 6.00 -5.87
N TYR A 80 8.66 7.29 -5.60
CA TYR A 80 9.34 8.36 -6.33
C TYR A 80 10.86 8.30 -6.16
N GLY A 81 11.34 8.07 -4.93
CA GLY A 81 12.76 7.86 -4.65
C GLY A 81 13.32 6.67 -5.43
N ASN A 82 12.63 5.53 -5.44
CA ASN A 82 13.07 4.36 -6.21
C ASN A 82 13.15 4.61 -7.72
N GLN A 83 12.24 5.42 -8.27
CA GLN A 83 12.26 5.79 -9.68
C GLN A 83 13.40 6.76 -9.99
N ILE A 84 13.59 7.78 -9.16
CA ILE A 84 14.68 8.74 -9.35
C ILE A 84 16.04 8.09 -9.15
N SER A 85 16.21 7.21 -8.17
CA SER A 85 17.48 6.52 -7.98
C SER A 85 17.87 5.67 -9.21
N GLN A 86 16.91 5.11 -9.96
CA GLN A 86 17.21 4.43 -11.21
C GLN A 86 17.73 5.40 -12.29
N ILE A 87 17.10 6.58 -12.39
CA ILE A 87 17.54 7.63 -13.32
C ILE A 87 18.92 8.18 -12.91
N ASP A 88 19.12 8.42 -11.62
CA ASP A 88 20.39 8.91 -11.07
C ASP A 88 21.51 7.89 -11.34
N ASN A 89 21.28 6.60 -11.08
CA ASN A 89 22.26 5.56 -11.40
C ASN A 89 22.61 5.52 -12.89
N LEU A 90 21.63 5.66 -13.78
CA LEU A 90 21.86 5.68 -15.23
C LEU A 90 22.71 6.90 -15.68
N LEU A 91 22.56 8.04 -15.01
CA LEU A 91 23.27 9.28 -15.32
C LEU A 91 24.63 9.39 -14.63
N ALA A 92 24.73 8.93 -13.39
CA ALA A 92 25.88 9.12 -12.51
C ALA A 92 26.95 8.02 -12.64
N ASP A 93 26.61 6.87 -13.24
CA ASP A 93 27.58 5.81 -13.49
C ASP A 93 28.64 6.30 -14.50
N ARG A 94 29.88 6.42 -14.01
CA ARG A 94 31.01 6.93 -14.78
C ARG A 94 31.59 5.90 -15.76
N GLU A 95 31.26 4.63 -15.59
CA GLU A 95 31.77 3.53 -16.41
C GLU A 95 30.71 2.99 -17.37
N ALA A 96 29.45 2.89 -16.93
CA ALA A 96 28.34 2.34 -17.71
C ALA A 96 27.15 3.30 -17.92
N GLY A 97 27.24 4.54 -17.43
CA GLY A 97 26.18 5.53 -17.58
C GLY A 97 26.14 6.20 -18.95
N LEU A 98 25.24 7.17 -19.09
CA LEU A 98 24.99 7.83 -20.39
C LEU A 98 26.23 8.57 -20.94
N ALA A 99 27.03 9.20 -20.08
CA ALA A 99 28.19 9.98 -20.49
C ALA A 99 29.27 9.16 -21.25
N PRO A 100 29.80 8.04 -20.72
CA PRO A 100 30.74 7.20 -21.46
C PRO A 100 30.13 6.58 -22.72
N LEU A 101 28.82 6.26 -22.72
CA LEU A 101 28.09 5.80 -23.92
C LEU A 101 28.11 6.85 -25.04
N MET A 102 27.80 8.11 -24.71
CA MET A 102 27.83 9.23 -25.66
C MET A 102 29.27 9.52 -26.14
N GLN A 103 30.26 9.45 -25.25
CA GLN A 103 31.66 9.64 -25.62
C GLN A 103 32.13 8.57 -26.62
N ASN A 104 31.80 7.29 -26.36
CA ASN A 104 32.14 6.20 -27.26
C ASN A 104 31.46 6.33 -28.63
N PHE A 105 30.22 6.82 -28.66
CA PHE A 105 29.50 7.08 -29.92
C PHE A 105 30.24 8.13 -30.77
N PHE A 106 30.52 9.31 -30.21
CA PHE A 106 31.21 10.36 -30.95
C PHE A 106 32.62 9.97 -31.36
N SER A 107 33.36 9.25 -30.51
CA SER A 107 34.68 8.72 -30.89
C SER A 107 34.60 7.69 -32.03
N SER A 108 33.62 6.78 -32.02
CA SER A 108 33.44 5.83 -33.13
C SER A 108 32.99 6.49 -34.44
N LEU A 109 32.26 7.61 -34.34
CA LEU A 109 31.87 8.41 -35.49
C LEU A 109 33.06 9.18 -36.08
N GLU A 110 33.94 9.71 -35.22
CA GLU A 110 35.20 10.36 -35.63
C GLU A 110 36.13 9.37 -36.33
N ASP A 111 36.30 8.17 -35.78
CA ASP A 111 37.08 7.09 -36.39
C ASP A 111 36.57 6.77 -37.81
N LEU A 112 35.25 6.60 -37.98
CA LEU A 112 34.64 6.34 -39.28
C LEU A 112 34.80 7.53 -40.25
N ALA A 113 34.67 8.75 -39.77
CA ALA A 113 34.85 9.95 -40.58
C ALA A 113 36.31 10.10 -41.07
N SER A 114 37.29 9.65 -40.27
CA SER A 114 38.71 9.68 -40.62
C SER A 114 39.11 8.68 -41.71
N ALA A 115 38.41 7.54 -41.80
CA ALA A 115 38.69 6.47 -42.75
C ALA A 115 37.39 5.78 -43.22
N PRO A 116 36.58 6.44 -44.07
CA PRO A 116 35.22 6.01 -44.41
C PRO A 116 35.15 4.72 -45.25
N SER A 117 36.27 4.29 -45.84
CA SER A 117 36.34 3.03 -46.60
C SER A 117 36.73 1.83 -45.75
N ASP A 118 37.09 2.01 -44.47
CA ASP A 118 37.47 0.91 -43.59
C ASP A 118 36.20 0.33 -42.90
N PRO A 119 35.83 -0.93 -43.22
CA PRO A 119 34.66 -1.55 -42.64
C PRO A 119 34.77 -1.76 -41.12
N ALA A 120 35.99 -1.84 -40.56
CA ALA A 120 36.17 -2.05 -39.12
C ALA A 120 35.63 -0.86 -38.29
N TYR A 121 35.76 0.37 -38.80
CA TYR A 121 35.20 1.55 -38.13
C TYR A 121 33.67 1.62 -38.25
N ALA A 122 33.11 1.16 -39.37
CA ALA A 122 31.67 1.06 -39.54
C ALA A 122 31.07 0.03 -38.56
N ASP A 123 31.71 -1.14 -38.43
CA ASP A 123 31.31 -2.19 -37.49
C ASP A 123 31.38 -1.71 -36.03
N LYS A 124 32.40 -0.92 -35.68
CA LYS A 124 32.55 -0.31 -34.35
C LYS A 124 31.41 0.65 -34.03
N LEU A 125 31.05 1.54 -34.96
CA LEU A 125 29.93 2.48 -34.78
C LEU A 125 28.60 1.72 -34.60
N ILE A 126 28.34 0.71 -35.44
CA ILE A 126 27.12 -0.12 -35.34
C ILE A 126 27.07 -0.84 -33.98
N ALA A 127 28.19 -1.36 -33.49
CA ALA A 127 28.26 -2.01 -32.18
C ALA A 127 27.95 -1.03 -31.03
N VAL A 128 28.42 0.22 -31.11
CA VAL A 128 28.07 1.26 -30.12
C VAL A 128 26.59 1.65 -30.22
N MET A 129 26.07 1.83 -31.44
CA MET A 129 24.64 2.13 -31.65
C MET A 129 23.72 1.03 -31.11
N ASN A 130 24.09 -0.24 -31.29
CA ASN A 130 23.34 -1.37 -30.73
C ASN A 130 23.35 -1.40 -29.19
N ARG A 131 24.37 -0.83 -28.54
CA ARG A 131 24.44 -0.66 -27.09
C ARG A 131 23.64 0.55 -26.57
N MET A 132 23.32 1.51 -27.44
CA MET A 132 22.52 2.70 -27.12
C MET A 132 21.02 2.52 -27.37
N GLY A 133 20.63 1.50 -28.15
CA GLY A 133 19.21 1.17 -28.35
C GLY A 133 18.54 0.69 -27.06
N PRO A 134 17.21 0.85 -26.92
CA PRO A 134 16.50 0.28 -25.79
C PRO A 134 16.66 -1.23 -25.76
N ALA A 135 16.88 -1.80 -24.57
CA ALA A 135 16.77 -3.23 -24.31
C ALA A 135 15.32 -3.72 -24.49
#